data_AF-A0A815N7I2-F1
#
_entry.id   AF-A0A815N7I2-F1
#
_cell.length_a   1.000
_cell.length_b   1.000
_cell.length_c   1.000
_cell.angle_alpha   90.00
_cell.angle_beta   90.00
_cell.angle_gamma   90.00
#
_symmetry.space_group_name_H-M   'P 1'
#
loop_
_entity.id
_entity.type
_entity.pdbx_description
1 polymer ?
#
loop_
_entity_poly.entity_id
_entity_poly.type
_entity_poly.pdbx_seq_one_letter_code
_entity_poly.pdbx_strand_id
1 'polypeptide(L)'
;MKLSLKSRQTSSNDFNFPSEKIGGHCVKISKLLLAALPSVVFGVFTIIFTIQQNSTANKNRQQDQRQSDELSIRSTFENYINDISKLLLDTKFNRSNPEHLLHIRVKTLTVLRNVDAHRKR
;
A
#
# COMPACT_ATOMS: atom_id res chain seq x y z
N MET A 1 11.58 32.59 60.43
CA MET A 1 10.71 32.34 59.26
C MET A 1 10.63 30.82 59.06
N LYS A 2 9.57 30.19 59.59
CA LYS A 2 9.38 28.72 59.61
C LYS A 2 8.28 28.36 58.62
N LEU A 3 8.61 27.59 57.58
CA LEU A 3 7.62 27.01 56.68
C LEU A 3 7.25 25.62 57.20
N SER A 4 6.02 25.50 57.71
CA SER A 4 5.38 24.28 58.16
C SER A 4 4.61 23.68 56.99
N LEU A 5 5.09 22.56 56.45
CA LEU A 5 4.38 21.77 55.44
C LEU A 5 3.53 20.71 56.15
N LYS A 6 2.24 20.99 56.26
CA LYS A 6 1.20 20.13 56.82
C LYS A 6 0.83 19.07 55.77
N SER A 7 1.24 17.83 56.00
CA SER A 7 0.81 16.67 55.22
C SER A 7 -0.68 16.39 55.45
N ARG A 8 -1.42 16.28 54.36
CA ARG A 8 -2.87 16.01 54.35
C ARG A 8 -3.06 14.50 54.21
N GLN A 9 -3.40 13.82 55.30
CA GLN A 9 -3.97 12.47 55.26
C GLN A 9 -5.37 12.57 54.65
N THR A 10 -5.60 11.91 53.52
CA THR A 10 -6.94 11.58 53.04
C THR A 10 -7.25 10.14 53.43
N SER A 11 -7.87 10.01 54.60
CA SER A 11 -8.78 8.92 54.91
C SER A 11 -9.98 9.01 53.98
N SER A 12 -10.36 7.91 53.32
CA SER A 12 -11.76 7.57 53.09
C SER A 12 -11.91 6.22 52.36
N ASN A 13 -12.67 5.37 53.02
CA ASN A 13 -13.68 4.46 52.46
C ASN A 13 -13.20 3.06 52.06
N ASP A 14 -13.09 2.23 53.10
CA ASP A 14 -13.49 0.83 53.05
C ASP A 14 -14.89 0.70 52.41
N PHE A 15 -14.90 0.40 51.11
CA PHE A 15 -16.12 -0.01 50.40
C PHE A 15 -16.42 -1.46 50.77
N ASN A 16 -17.04 -1.63 51.94
CA ASN A 16 -17.63 -2.90 52.37
C ASN A 16 -18.86 -3.17 51.48
N PHE A 17 -18.66 -3.94 50.42
CA PHE A 17 -19.76 -4.48 49.62
C PHE A 17 -20.42 -5.62 50.41
N PRO A 18 -21.72 -5.53 50.73
CA PRO A 18 -22.43 -6.63 51.37
C PRO A 18 -22.48 -7.82 50.39
N SER A 19 -21.83 -8.91 50.79
CA SER A 19 -21.87 -10.22 50.12
C SER A 19 -23.22 -10.88 50.43
N GLU A 20 -24.25 -10.49 49.68
CA GLU A 20 -25.52 -11.21 49.66
C GLU A 20 -25.43 -12.41 48.72
N LYS A 21 -25.86 -13.57 49.24
CA LYS A 21 -25.69 -14.92 48.69
C LYS A 21 -26.57 -15.23 47.47
N ILE A 22 -26.56 -14.33 46.47
CA ILE A 22 -27.17 -14.54 45.14
C ILE A 22 -26.06 -14.52 44.04
N GLY A 23 -24.83 -14.12 44.39
CA GLY A 23 -23.74 -13.80 43.46
C GLY A 23 -23.00 -14.96 42.78
N GLY A 24 -23.30 -16.24 43.08
CA GLY A 24 -22.55 -17.38 42.55
C GLY A 24 -22.72 -17.62 41.04
N HIS A 25 -23.92 -17.36 40.51
CA HIS A 25 -24.20 -17.53 39.08
C HIS A 25 -23.70 -16.33 38.25
N CYS A 26 -23.84 -15.11 38.78
CA CYS A 26 -23.41 -13.89 38.11
C CYS A 26 -21.88 -13.84 37.97
N VAL A 27 -21.12 -14.20 39.01
CA VAL A 27 -19.65 -14.27 38.94
C VAL A 27 -19.15 -15.34 37.95
N LYS A 28 -19.87 -16.46 37.82
CA LYS A 28 -19.56 -17.48 36.81
C LYS A 28 -19.79 -16.97 35.39
N ILE A 29 -20.89 -16.25 35.16
CA ILE A 29 -21.20 -15.63 33.86
C ILE A 29 -20.17 -14.54 33.52
N SER A 30 -19.77 -13.70 34.49
CA SER A 30 -18.73 -12.70 34.28
C SER A 30 -17.37 -13.32 33.94
N LYS A 31 -16.98 -14.44 34.58
CA LYS A 31 -15.75 -15.18 34.22
C LYS A 31 -15.83 -15.78 32.83
N LEU A 32 -16.99 -16.27 32.41
CA LEU A 32 -17.23 -16.82 31.07
C LEU A 32 -17.14 -15.74 29.99
N LEU A 33 -17.74 -14.56 30.23
CA LEU A 33 -17.61 -13.40 29.34
C LEU A 33 -16.17 -12.91 29.23
N LEU A 34 -15.45 -12.85 30.36
CA LEU A 34 -14.05 -12.44 30.38
C LEU A 34 -13.15 -13.44 29.63
N ALA A 35 -13.46 -14.73 29.69
CA ALA A 35 -12.74 -15.78 28.97
C ALA A 35 -13.05 -15.81 27.46
N ALA A 36 -14.25 -15.39 27.05
CA ALA A 36 -14.64 -15.28 25.64
C ALA A 36 -14.10 -14.01 24.96
N LEU A 37 -13.84 -12.95 25.74
CA LEU A 37 -13.37 -11.64 25.28
C LEU A 37 -12.11 -11.72 24.38
N PRO A 38 -11.04 -12.47 24.76
CA PRO A 38 -9.87 -12.62 23.91
C PRO A 38 -10.20 -13.21 22.53
N SER A 39 -11.05 -14.24 22.48
CA SER A 39 -11.44 -14.90 21.23
C SER A 39 -12.20 -13.94 20.30
N VAL A 40 -13.11 -13.12 20.85
CA VAL A 40 -13.82 -12.10 20.09
C VAL A 40 -12.86 -11.02 19.57
N VAL A 41 -11.92 -10.57 20.40
CA VAL A 41 -10.90 -9.58 20.01
C VAL A 41 -10.03 -10.12 18.87
N PHE A 42 -9.56 -11.37 18.97
CA PHE A 42 -8.80 -12.01 17.89
C PHE A 42 -9.61 -12.16 16.61
N GLY A 43 -10.90 -12.50 16.70
CA GLY A 43 -11.78 -12.59 15.54
C GLY A 43 -11.92 -11.26 14.81
N VAL A 44 -12.26 -10.19 15.55
CA VAL A 44 -12.40 -8.83 14.99
C VAL A 44 -11.07 -8.33 14.41
N PHE A 45 -9.97 -8.53 15.15
CA PHE A 45 -8.63 -8.17 14.67
C PHE A 45 -8.28 -8.86 13.36
N THR A 46 -8.56 -10.17 13.25
CA THR A 46 -8.26 -10.95 12.05
C THR A 46 -9.04 -10.44 10.84
N ILE A 47 -10.32 -10.09 11.01
CA ILE A 47 -11.15 -9.54 9.94
C ILE A 47 -10.58 -8.19 9.46
N ILE A 48 -10.29 -7.28 10.39
CA ILE A 48 -9.73 -5.96 10.06
C ILE A 48 -8.37 -6.11 9.36
N PHE A 49 -7.50 -6.94 9.93
CA PHE A 49 -6.18 -7.22 9.37
C PHE A 49 -6.28 -7.77 7.95
N THR A 50 -7.19 -8.71 7.70
CA THR A 50 -7.41 -9.30 6.36
C THR A 50 -7.84 -8.24 5.35
N ILE A 51 -8.76 -7.34 5.73
CA ILE A 51 -9.21 -6.25 4.85
C ILE A 51 -8.05 -5.30 4.54
N GLN A 52 -7.26 -4.92 5.55
CA GLN A 52 -6.11 -4.04 5.37
C GLN A 52 -5.04 -4.70 4.48
N GLN A 53 -4.76 -5.98 4.69
CA GLN A 53 -3.80 -6.73 3.89
C GLN A 53 -4.24 -6.80 2.42
N ASN A 54 -5.52 -7.05 2.15
CA ASN A 54 -6.06 -7.06 0.79
C ASN A 54 -5.94 -5.66 0.13
N SER A 55 -6.29 -4.61 0.86
CA SER A 55 -6.13 -3.23 0.38
C SER A 55 -4.68 -2.91 0.02
N THR A 56 -3.73 -3.25 0.92
CA THR A 56 -2.30 -3.00 0.69
C THR A 56 -1.76 -3.83 -0.48
N ALA A 57 -2.14 -5.11 -0.57
CA ALA A 57 -1.75 -5.96 -1.69
C ALA A 57 -2.24 -5.41 -3.03
N ASN A 58 -3.47 -4.89 -3.09
CA ASN A 58 -4.00 -4.28 -4.31
C ASN A 58 -3.29 -2.96 -4.67
N LYS A 59 -2.99 -2.12 -3.67
CA LYS A 59 -2.20 -0.90 -3.89
C LYS A 59 -0.81 -1.21 -4.44
N ASN A 60 -0.12 -2.18 -3.85
CA ASN A 60 1.21 -2.60 -4.31
C ASN A 60 1.15 -3.14 -5.74
N ARG A 61 0.18 -4.01 -6.05
CA ARG A 61 -0.02 -4.51 -7.42
C ARG A 61 -0.24 -3.38 -8.44
N GLN A 62 -1.05 -2.37 -8.10
CA GLN A 62 -1.27 -1.23 -8.97
C GLN A 62 0.00 -0.40 -9.16
N GLN A 63 0.79 -0.23 -8.10
CA GLN A 63 2.07 0.47 -8.18
C GLN A 63 3.08 -0.30 -9.06
N ASP A 64 3.20 -1.62 -8.86
CA ASP A 64 4.07 -2.48 -9.65
C ASP A 64 3.68 -2.47 -11.13
N GLN A 65 2.39 -2.49 -11.43
CA GLN A 65 1.88 -2.36 -12.80
C GLN A 65 2.28 -1.03 -13.43
N ARG A 66 2.05 0.10 -12.74
CA ARG A 66 2.44 1.43 -13.23
C ARG A 66 3.94 1.53 -13.48
N GLN A 67 4.75 1.01 -12.56
CA GLN A 67 6.19 1.02 -12.71
C GLN A 67 6.64 0.14 -13.88
N SER A 68 6.03 -1.03 -14.05
CA SER A 68 6.29 -1.92 -15.20
C SER A 68 5.92 -1.24 -16.52
N ASP A 69 4.80 -0.53 -16.59
CA ASP A 69 4.39 0.22 -17.78
C ASP A 69 5.35 1.35 -18.10
N GLU A 70 5.76 2.14 -17.10
CA GLU A 70 6.76 3.20 -17.26
C GLU A 70 8.10 2.64 -17.79
N LEU A 71 8.56 1.51 -17.24
CA LEU A 71 9.78 0.83 -17.69
C LEU A 71 9.66 0.32 -19.13
N SER A 72 8.52 -0.25 -19.50
CA SER A 72 8.23 -0.71 -20.86
C SER A 72 8.26 0.44 -21.87
N ILE A 73 7.60 1.55 -21.55
CA ILE A 73 7.58 2.75 -22.40
C ILE A 73 8.99 3.31 -22.54
N ARG A 74 9.72 3.45 -21.44
CA ARG A 74 11.11 3.95 -21.45
C ARG A 74 12.02 3.06 -22.30
N SER A 75 11.95 1.74 -22.13
CA SER A 75 12.75 0.79 -22.91
C SER A 75 12.44 0.89 -24.41
N THR A 76 11.15 1.04 -24.77
CA THR A 76 10.74 1.22 -26.17
C THR A 76 11.35 2.48 -26.78
N PHE A 77 11.33 3.59 -26.05
CA PHE A 77 11.94 4.84 -26.51
C PHE A 77 13.47 4.77 -26.58
N GLU A 78 14.13 4.18 -25.59
CA GLU A 78 15.59 4.00 -25.62
C GLU A 78 16.02 3.14 -26.81
N ASN A 79 15.33 2.04 -27.07
CA ASN A 79 15.58 1.20 -28.23
C ASN A 79 15.37 1.95 -29.55
N TYR A 80 14.30 2.74 -29.65
CA TYR A 80 14.06 3.58 -30.82
C TYR A 80 15.18 4.62 -31.03
N ILE A 81 15.58 5.35 -29.98
CA ILE A 81 16.66 6.34 -30.06
C ILE A 81 17.96 5.67 -30.48
N ASN A 82 18.29 4.50 -29.90
CA ASN A 82 19.48 3.74 -30.25
C ASN A 82 19.46 3.29 -31.71
N ASP A 83 18.32 2.80 -32.19
CA ASP A 83 18.14 2.36 -33.58
C ASP A 83 18.29 3.52 -34.57
N ILE A 84 17.64 4.65 -34.30
CA ILE A 84 17.74 5.84 -35.15
C ILE A 84 19.15 6.43 -35.08
N SER A 85 19.79 6.43 -33.92
CA SER A 85 21.17 6.91 -33.78
C SER A 85 22.13 6.05 -34.60
N LYS A 86 22.02 4.72 -34.51
CA LYS A 86 22.81 3.79 -35.34
C LYS A 86 22.56 4.02 -36.82
N LEU A 87 21.30 4.19 -37.23
CA LEU A 87 20.93 4.44 -38.61
C LEU A 87 21.51 5.77 -39.12
N LEU A 88 21.46 6.84 -38.32
CA LEU A 88 21.97 8.16 -38.69
C LEU A 88 23.51 8.23 -38.70
N LEU A 89 24.17 7.38 -37.92
CA LEU A 89 25.63 7.25 -37.88
C LEU A 89 26.18 6.29 -38.95
N ASP A 90 25.32 5.50 -39.60
CA ASP A 90 25.74 4.61 -40.67
C ASP A 90 26.19 5.41 -41.91
N THR A 91 27.42 5.17 -42.34
CA THR A 91 27.99 5.72 -43.59
C THR A 91 27.15 5.45 -44.85
N LYS A 92 26.31 4.40 -44.84
CA LYS A 92 25.43 4.05 -45.95
C LYS A 92 24.09 4.80 -45.92
N PHE A 93 23.82 5.55 -44.86
CA PHE A 93 22.56 6.26 -44.71
C PHE A 93 22.53 7.52 -45.57
N ASN A 94 21.82 7.44 -46.69
CA ASN A 94 21.56 8.59 -47.55
C ASN A 94 20.27 9.33 -47.12
N ARG A 95 20.42 10.55 -46.59
CA ARG A 95 19.29 11.42 -46.18
C ARG A 95 18.39 11.85 -47.34
N SER A 96 18.92 11.84 -48.57
CA SER A 96 18.17 12.18 -49.77
C SER A 96 17.42 10.98 -50.35
N ASN A 97 17.66 9.76 -49.85
CA ASN A 97 16.94 8.57 -50.29
C ASN A 97 15.56 8.49 -49.59
N PRO A 98 14.44 8.57 -50.34
CA PRO A 98 13.10 8.51 -49.77
C PRO A 98 12.81 7.18 -49.04
N GLU A 99 13.39 6.06 -49.47
CA GLU A 99 13.19 4.75 -48.83
C GLU A 99 13.70 4.73 -47.39
N HIS A 100 14.86 5.36 -47.15
CA HIS A 100 15.47 5.45 -45.82
C HIS A 100 14.63 6.33 -44.88
N LEU A 101 14.08 7.42 -45.41
CA LEU A 101 13.17 8.30 -44.66
C LEU A 101 11.84 7.61 -44.37
N LEU A 102 11.32 6.80 -45.30
CA LEU A 102 10.11 6.02 -45.11
C LEU A 102 10.28 4.99 -44.00
N HIS A 103 11.42 4.29 -43.96
CA HIS A 103 11.74 3.35 -42.89
C HIS A 103 11.74 4.03 -41.50
N ILE A 104 12.37 5.21 -41.37
CA ILE A 104 12.34 6.00 -40.13
C ILE A 104 10.90 6.34 -39.76
N ARG A 105 10.12 6.86 -40.71
CA ARG A 105 8.72 7.28 -40.49
C ARG A 105 7.86 6.12 -39.99
N VAL A 106 7.98 4.94 -40.60
CA VAL A 106 7.26 3.74 -40.19
C VAL A 106 7.68 3.33 -38.78
N LYS A 107 8.98 3.30 -38.48
CA LYS A 107 9.45 3.00 -37.11
C LYS A 107 8.92 4.01 -36.08
N THR A 108 8.96 5.31 -36.37
CA THR A 108 8.42 6.34 -35.48
C THR A 108 6.92 6.12 -35.25
N LEU A 109 6.13 5.86 -36.30
CA LEU A 109 4.70 5.60 -36.17
C LEU A 109 4.40 4.34 -35.36
N THR A 110 5.20 3.28 -35.52
CA THR A 110 5.06 2.04 -34.75
C THR A 110 5.33 2.27 -33.26
N VAL A 111 6.39 3.02 -32.93
CA VAL A 111 6.71 3.37 -31.53
C VAL A 111 5.60 4.22 -30.93
N LEU A 112 5.13 5.25 -31.65
CA LEU A 112 4.03 6.08 -31.19
C LEU A 112 2.75 5.27 -30.97
N ARG A 113 2.41 4.33 -31.86
CA ARG A 113 1.26 3.44 -31.67
C ARG A 113 1.40 2.54 -30.45
N ASN A 114 2.59 2.01 -30.19
CA ASN A 114 2.82 1.17 -29.01
C ASN A 114 2.65 1.98 -27.72
N VAL A 115 3.15 3.21 -27.69
CA VAL A 115 2.99 4.12 -26.53
C VAL A 115 1.53 4.54 -26.35
N ASP A 116 0.82 4.83 -27.44
CA ASP A 116 -0.58 5.24 -27.40
C ASP A 116 -1.51 4.07 -27.02
N ALA A 117 -1.17 2.84 -27.41
CA ALA A 117 -1.85 1.62 -26.95
C ALA A 117 -1.64 1.39 -25.44
N HIS A 118 -0.46 1.70 -24.91
CA HIS A 118 -0.22 1.69 -23.46
C HIS A 118 -1.04 2.76 -22.72
N ARG A 119 -1.27 3.94 -23.33
CA ARG A 119 -2.02 5.04 -22.71
C ARG A 119 -3.54 4.82 -22.65
N LYS A 120 -4.09 3.99 -23.56
CA LYS A 120 -5.54 3.71 -23.63
C LYS A 120 -6.01 2.59 -22.69
N ARG A 121 -5.09 1.80 -22.12
CA ARG A 121 -5.39 0.76 -21.13
C ARG A 121 -5.46 1.36 -19.73
#